data_AF-A0A099GA92-F1
#
_entry.id   AF-A0A099GA92-F1
#
_cell.length_a   1.000
_cell.length_b   1.000
_cell.length_c   1.000
_cell.angle_alpha   90.00
_cell.angle_beta   90.00
_cell.angle_gamma   90.00
#
_symmetry.space_group_name_H-M   'P 1'
#
loop_
_entity.id
_entity.type
_entity.pdbx_description
1 polymer ?
#
loop_
_entity_poly.entity_id
_entity_poly.type
_entity_poly.pdbx_seq_one_letter_code
_entity_poly.pdbx_strand_id
1 'polypeptide(L)'
;MDVEPGLIPTHHIQVEISIRLGRTRLSVAELARLQPDDVLPLDQDALDGVEICIGDRVVARGELVEDGDDGRLSVRIVGPAAP
;
A
#
# COMPACT_ATOMS: atom_id res chain seq x y z
N MET A 1 -8.70 31.93 -31.65
CA MET A 1 -8.68 30.46 -31.54
C MET A 1 -7.80 30.18 -30.36
N ASP A 2 -8.46 30.23 -29.21
CA ASP A 2 -7.86 30.30 -27.90
C ASP A 2 -7.45 28.89 -27.50
N VAL A 3 -6.17 28.72 -27.16
CA VAL A 3 -5.67 27.49 -26.57
C VAL A 3 -5.97 27.56 -25.08
N GLU A 4 -7.07 26.94 -24.65
CA GLU A 4 -7.37 26.78 -23.22
C GLU A 4 -6.30 25.88 -22.59
N PRO A 5 -5.58 26.34 -21.54
CA PRO A 5 -4.58 25.53 -20.86
C PRO A 5 -5.28 24.54 -19.92
N GLY A 6 -5.30 23.28 -20.32
CA GLY A 6 -5.78 22.16 -19.50
C GLY A 6 -6.37 21.12 -20.43
N LEU A 7 -5.72 20.01 -20.69
CA LEU A 7 -5.70 18.89 -19.76
C LEU A 7 -4.74 17.88 -20.39
N ILE A 8 -3.60 17.58 -19.76
CA ILE A 8 -2.85 16.39 -20.20
C ILE A 8 -3.82 15.21 -19.97
N PRO A 9 -4.18 14.42 -20.99
CA PRO A 9 -5.12 13.34 -20.81
C PRO A 9 -4.49 12.28 -19.91
N THR A 10 -4.82 12.26 -18.62
CA THR A 10 -4.16 11.34 -17.67
C THR A 10 -4.75 9.93 -17.67
N HIS A 11 -5.82 9.69 -18.43
CA HIS A 11 -6.55 8.42 -18.49
C HIS A 11 -5.72 7.23 -19.01
N HIS A 12 -4.61 7.49 -19.72
CA HIS A 12 -3.70 6.46 -20.23
C HIS A 12 -2.40 6.37 -19.42
N ILE A 13 -2.27 7.14 -18.34
CA ILE A 13 -1.09 7.12 -17.48
C ILE A 13 -1.24 5.97 -16.49
N GLN A 14 -0.46 4.92 -16.72
CA GLN A 14 -0.33 3.83 -15.77
C GLN A 14 0.55 4.29 -14.59
N VAL A 15 0.07 4.04 -13.38
CA VAL A 15 0.78 4.35 -12.15
C VAL A 15 0.99 3.06 -11.38
N GLU A 16 2.23 2.79 -10.99
CA GLU A 16 2.52 1.68 -10.10
C GLU A 16 2.03 2.02 -8.69
N ILE A 17 1.22 1.13 -8.13
CA ILE A 17 0.76 1.21 -6.75
C ILE A 17 1.34 0.03 -5.96
N SER A 18 1.70 0.30 -4.71
CA SER A 18 2.15 -0.71 -3.77
C SER A 18 1.17 -0.80 -2.60
N ILE A 19 0.67 -2.00 -2.32
CA ILE A 19 -0.10 -2.28 -1.11
C ILE A 19 0.90 -2.67 -0.03
N ARG A 20 0.94 -1.91 1.05
CA ARG A 20 1.77 -2.22 2.21
C ARG A 20 0.85 -2.71 3.31
N LEU A 21 1.14 -3.87 3.88
CA LEU A 21 0.61 -4.20 5.19
C LEU A 21 1.22 -3.17 6.13
N GLY A 22 2.49 -3.33 6.54
CA GLY A 22 3.09 -2.41 7.49
C GLY A 22 4.57 -2.19 7.25
N ARG A 23 5.18 -1.43 8.16
CA ARG A 23 6.62 -1.23 8.24
C ARG A 23 7.13 -1.59 9.62
N THR A 24 8.38 -2.04 9.68
CA THR A 24 9.12 -2.24 10.92
C THR A 24 10.56 -1.78 10.70
N ARG A 25 11.23 -1.34 11.77
CA ARG A 25 12.63 -0.89 11.72
C ARG A 25 13.48 -1.83 12.56
N LEU A 26 14.40 -2.52 11.89
CA LEU A 26 15.35 -3.43 12.51
C LEU A 26 16.76 -2.88 12.38
N SER A 27 17.63 -3.20 13.33
CA SER A 27 19.06 -2.95 13.18
C SER A 27 19.66 -3.93 12.17
N VAL A 28 20.82 -3.60 11.61
CA VAL A 28 21.55 -4.50 10.70
C VAL A 28 21.87 -5.84 11.39
N ALA A 29 22.16 -5.82 12.69
CA ALA A 29 22.44 -7.03 13.45
C ALA A 29 21.20 -7.92 13.63
N GLU A 30 20.03 -7.32 13.85
CA GLU A 30 18.76 -8.05 13.95
C GLU A 30 18.36 -8.64 12.60
N LEU A 31 18.50 -7.87 11.52
CA LEU A 31 18.24 -8.34 10.15
C LEU A 31 19.15 -9.53 9.78
N ALA A 32 20.42 -9.48 10.17
CA ALA A 32 21.37 -10.56 9.93
C ALA A 32 21.10 -11.82 10.76
N ARG A 33 20.30 -11.69 11.84
CA ARG A 33 19.92 -12.78 12.73
C ARG A 33 18.60 -13.44 12.37
N LEU A 34 17.83 -12.88 11.43
CA LEU A 34 16.53 -13.45 11.05
C LEU A 34 16.67 -14.87 10.53
N GLN A 35 15.81 -15.74 11.05
CA GLN A 35 15.71 -17.14 10.67
C GLN A 35 14.29 -17.45 10.19
N PRO A 36 14.10 -18.58 9.47
CA PRO A 36 12.76 -19.12 9.25
C PRO A 36 12.01 -19.22 10.58
N ASP A 37 10.70 -18.95 10.55
CA ASP A 37 9.79 -18.90 11.70
C ASP A 37 9.89 -17.66 12.62
N ASP A 38 10.83 -16.72 12.38
CA ASP A 38 10.85 -15.46 13.12
C ASP A 38 9.63 -14.58 12.79
N VAL A 39 8.99 -14.06 13.85
CA VAL A 39 7.83 -13.16 13.74
C VAL A 39 8.28 -11.73 13.94
N LEU A 40 8.07 -10.89 12.93
CA LEU A 40 8.40 -9.47 12.98
C LEU A 40 7.21 -8.64 13.46
N PRO A 41 7.36 -7.86 14.55
CA PRO A 41 6.33 -6.91 14.95
C PRO A 41 6.25 -5.78 13.93
N LEU A 42 5.05 -5.54 13.41
CA LEU A 42 4.75 -4.39 12.56
C LEU A 42 4.33 -3.21 13.44
N ASP A 43 4.63 -1.99 13.00
CA ASP A 43 4.25 -0.75 13.69
C ASP A 43 2.76 -0.39 13.48
N GLN A 44 2.04 -1.16 12.67
CA GLN A 44 0.62 -0.97 12.40
C GLN A 44 -0.26 -1.94 13.20
N ASP A 45 -1.44 -1.48 13.57
CA ASP A 45 -2.47 -2.34 14.13
C ASP A 45 -3.08 -3.23 13.04
N ALA A 46 -3.36 -4.49 13.36
CA ALA A 46 -4.06 -5.39 12.43
C ALA A 46 -5.45 -4.86 12.02
N LEU A 47 -6.01 -3.94 12.83
CA LEU A 47 -7.28 -3.26 12.62
C LEU A 47 -7.17 -2.05 11.69
N ASP A 48 -5.98 -1.47 11.49
CA ASP A 48 -5.78 -0.30 10.61
C ASP A 48 -5.83 -0.68 9.11
N GLY A 49 -5.70 -1.98 8.82
CA GLY A 49 -5.84 -2.55 7.48
C GLY A 49 -4.53 -2.55 6.70
N VAL A 50 -4.57 -2.01 5.49
CA VAL A 50 -3.45 -1.90 4.55
C VAL A 50 -3.36 -0.51 3.97
N GLU A 51 -2.13 -0.05 3.71
CA GLU A 51 -1.84 1.24 3.13
C GLU A 51 -1.60 1.13 1.62
N ILE A 52 -2.22 2.03 0.86
CA ILE A 52 -2.07 2.10 -0.59
C ILE A 52 -1.11 3.22 -0.90
N CYS A 53 0.04 2.87 -1.46
CA CYS A 53 1.15 3.78 -1.68
C CYS A 53 1.39 3.99 -3.18
N ILE A 54 1.68 5.24 -3.55
CA ILE A 54 2.25 5.59 -4.86
C ILE A 54 3.69 6.03 -4.61
N GLY A 55 4.65 5.20 -5.01
CA GLY A 55 6.05 5.36 -4.62
C GLY A 55 6.22 5.35 -3.10
N ASP A 56 6.63 6.47 -2.51
CA ASP A 56 6.81 6.62 -1.06
C ASP A 56 5.65 7.27 -0.32
N ARG A 57 4.62 7.74 -1.04
CA ARG A 57 3.48 8.45 -0.43
C ARG A 57 2.29 7.52 -0.26
N VAL A 58 1.71 7.50 0.94
CA VAL A 58 0.42 6.85 1.21
C VAL A 58 -0.69 7.74 0.68
N VAL A 59 -1.57 7.17 -0.14
CA VAL A 59 -2.68 7.91 -0.79
C VAL A 59 -4.05 7.46 -0.29
N ALA A 60 -4.17 6.22 0.15
CA ALA A 60 -5.42 5.65 0.66
C ALA A 60 -5.15 4.54 1.67
N ARG A 61 -6.18 4.20 2.45
CA ARG A 61 -6.24 3.03 3.31
C ARG A 61 -7.28 2.05 2.79
N GLY A 62 -7.02 0.77 3.00
CA GLY A 62 -7.93 -0.31 2.63
C GLY A 62 -7.90 -1.44 3.62
N GLU A 63 -8.79 -2.41 3.41
CA GLU A 63 -8.83 -3.67 4.14
C GLU A 63 -8.52 -4.81 3.18
N LEU A 64 -7.73 -5.78 3.65
CA LEU A 64 -7.46 -7.00 2.91
C LEU A 64 -8.75 -7.85 2.88
N VAL A 65 -9.19 -8.21 1.69
CA VAL A 65 -10.37 -9.05 1.47
C VAL A 65 -10.00 -10.18 0.51
N GLU A 66 -10.62 -11.33 0.68
CA GLU A 66 -10.53 -12.42 -0.29
C GLU A 66 -11.60 -12.18 -1.35
N ASP A 67 -11.21 -12.13 -2.62
CA ASP A 67 -12.15 -11.98 -3.74
C ASP A 67 -12.21 -13.26 -4.57
N GLY A 68 -13.44 -13.75 -4.75
CA GLY A 68 -13.76 -14.93 -5.53
C GLY A 68 -13.40 -16.27 -4.88
N ASP A 69 -13.76 -17.35 -5.59
CA ASP A 69 -13.49 -18.74 -5.19
C ASP A 69 -12.01 -19.14 -5.36
N ASP A 70 -11.21 -18.29 -6.02
CA ASP A 70 -9.80 -18.54 -6.35
C ASP A 70 -8.83 -18.18 -5.19
N GLY A 71 -9.35 -17.66 -4.07
CA GLY A 71 -8.55 -17.32 -2.88
C GLY A 71 -7.57 -16.16 -3.12
N ARG A 72 -7.87 -15.26 -4.04
CA ARG A 72 -6.98 -14.13 -4.36
C ARG A 72 -7.11 -13.03 -3.32
N LEU A 73 -5.96 -12.52 -2.92
CA LEU A 73 -5.85 -11.34 -2.08
C LEU A 73 -6.29 -10.10 -2.86
N SER A 74 -7.32 -9.44 -2.36
CA SER A 74 -7.87 -8.20 -2.85
C SER A 74 -7.86 -7.15 -1.74
N VAL A 75 -7.99 -5.88 -2.13
CA VAL A 75 -8.00 -4.76 -1.18
C VAL A 75 -9.25 -3.93 -1.42
N ARG A 76 -10.08 -3.78 -0.39
CA ARG A 76 -11.22 -2.86 -0.40
C ARG A 76 -10.77 -1.51 0.11
N ILE A 77 -11.01 -0.45 -0.65
CA ILE A 77 -10.71 0.92 -0.22
C ILE A 77 -11.66 1.31 0.92
N VAL A 78 -11.10 1.74 2.05
CA VAL A 78 -11.87 2.22 3.23
C VAL A 78 -11.95 3.73 3.24
N GLY A 79 -10.86 4.41 2.87
CA GLY A 79 -10.83 5.87 2.87
C GLY A 79 -9.50 6.46 2.39
N PRO A 80 -9.43 7.80 2.23
CA PRO A 80 -8.19 8.48 1.89
C PRO A 80 -7.18 8.37 3.04
N ALA A 81 -5.89 8.44 2.70
CA ALA A 81 -4.87 8.68 3.71
C ALA A 81 -5.16 10.04 4.35
N ALA A 82 -5.11 10.12 5.68
CA ALA A 82 -5.24 11.39 6.37
C ALA A 82 -4.15 12.37 5.85
N PRO A 83 -4.46 13.67 5.72
CA PRO A 83 -3.55 14.65 5.14
C PRO A 83 -2.24 14.83 5.92
#